data_AF-A0A9W9LP93-F1
#
_entry.id   AF-A0A9W9LP93-F1
#
_cell.length_a   1.000
_cell.length_b   1.000
_cell.length_c   1.000
_cell.angle_alpha   90.00
_cell.angle_beta   90.00
_cell.angle_gamma   90.00
#
_symmetry.space_group_name_H-M   'P 1'
#
loop_
_entity.id
_entity.type
_entity.pdbx_description
1 polymer ?
#
loop_
_entity_poly.entity_id
_entity_poly.type
_entity_poly.pdbx_seq_one_letter_code
_entity_poly.pdbx_strand_id
1 'polypeptide(L)'
;MLRPWPSSGAVRFLYRVNRPFLARPHNTRIPAATRGLQSAPTDRVPLRKQLKQEAKALKAQKKLRKENEETSRQEWELTVGVEIHAQLDTHAKLFSRAPTSTTDTPNSNVALFDLAFPGSQPEFQAATLLPALRAAIALNCQIQPVSRFDRKHYFYQDQPAGYQITQYYEPFARNGYVDLFEYDGIAPEDGDRVRVDIKQVQLEQDTAKSQEYPPSTQLLDFNRVSHPLIEVITMPQIHTPATAAACVRKLQAILQACGAVTTGMELGGLRADVNVSIRRRGEGPGQCQYDGISGLGQRTEIKNLSSFKAVEDAIVAEKNRQIAVLESGGVIEGETRGWTIGSTETRKLRGKEGAVDYRYMPDPDIPPLVIGADLISRLEESLPASPDSLVVQLMGPQYHLSVEDARPLIELDNGARLEYYQDVVDILRSLHPDQDPSTHAALTRMAGNWVLHELGGLLTKADRAWDDKVVPAQALADLIDHLQQKRITGPTAKQVLAAVFDGDRRPVPQLLKEDNLLLRPLLREEYLALAEAAIAQNPQMVDQIRRKNQLGKMGWFVGQMMRTGEKGRVEAPKAEEILRELILGRQ
;
A
#
# COMPACT_ATOMS: atom_id res chain seq x y z
N MET A 1 23.76 3.47 -48.21
CA MET A 1 23.36 2.15 -48.71
C MET A 1 22.16 1.70 -47.89
N LEU A 2 20.96 1.86 -48.46
CA LEU A 2 19.68 1.49 -47.86
C LEU A 2 18.90 0.72 -48.93
N ARG A 3 18.49 -0.51 -48.62
CA ARG A 3 17.39 -1.19 -49.31
C ARG A 3 16.62 -2.10 -48.35
N PRO A 4 15.32 -2.34 -48.65
CA PRO A 4 14.29 -2.67 -47.68
C PRO A 4 13.85 -4.14 -47.75
N TRP A 5 13.15 -4.61 -46.71
CA TRP A 5 12.45 -5.88 -46.66
C TRP A 5 10.97 -5.72 -47.00
N PRO A 6 10.39 -6.53 -47.91
CA PRO A 6 8.96 -6.57 -48.15
C PRO A 6 8.26 -7.73 -47.44
N SER A 7 6.96 -7.50 -47.25
CA SER A 7 5.86 -8.38 -46.84
C SER A 7 5.76 -9.71 -47.59
N SER A 8 5.22 -10.76 -46.93
CA SER A 8 4.01 -11.51 -47.32
C SER A 8 3.89 -12.87 -46.62
N GLY A 9 2.65 -13.36 -46.44
CA GLY A 9 2.36 -14.80 -46.46
C GLY A 9 1.82 -15.42 -45.16
N ALA A 10 0.51 -15.30 -44.93
CA ALA A 10 -0.23 -16.14 -43.99
C ALA A 10 -0.37 -17.58 -44.53
N VAL A 11 -0.02 -18.59 -43.71
CA VAL A 11 -0.29 -20.00 -43.97
C VAL A 11 -0.96 -20.63 -42.74
N ARG A 12 -2.19 -21.13 -42.94
CA ARG A 12 -2.96 -21.93 -41.97
C ARG A 12 -2.42 -23.37 -41.97
N PHE A 13 -2.11 -23.91 -40.78
CA PHE A 13 -1.90 -25.34 -40.58
C PHE A 13 -3.10 -25.97 -39.85
N LEU A 14 -3.72 -26.95 -40.51
CA LEU A 14 -4.75 -27.84 -39.98
C LEU A 14 -4.07 -29.09 -39.38
N TYR A 15 -4.30 -29.36 -38.09
CA TYR A 15 -3.96 -30.64 -37.48
C TYR A 15 -5.21 -31.52 -37.38
N ARG A 16 -5.11 -32.72 -37.95
CA ARG A 16 -6.12 -33.80 -38.02
C ARG A 16 -5.67 -34.89 -37.04
N VAL A 17 -6.53 -35.32 -36.11
CA VAL A 17 -6.27 -36.47 -35.21
C VAL A 17 -7.34 -37.54 -35.40
N ASN A 18 -6.87 -38.77 -35.58
CA ASN A 18 -7.61 -39.99 -35.91
C ASN A 18 -8.52 -40.51 -34.78
N ARG A 19 -9.66 -41.10 -35.18
CA ARG A 19 -10.49 -42.00 -34.35
C ARG A 19 -10.22 -43.46 -34.73
N PRO A 20 -10.14 -44.41 -33.79
CA PRO A 20 -10.23 -45.83 -34.10
C PRO A 20 -11.66 -46.37 -33.96
N PHE A 21 -11.98 -47.28 -34.88
CA PHE A 21 -13.18 -48.13 -34.96
C PHE A 21 -13.23 -49.15 -33.81
N LEU A 22 -14.43 -49.41 -33.27
CA LEU A 22 -14.72 -50.58 -32.43
C LEU A 22 -15.83 -51.43 -33.07
N ALA A 23 -15.55 -52.73 -33.18
CA ALA A 23 -16.35 -53.76 -33.82
C ALA A 23 -17.47 -54.31 -32.92
N ARG A 24 -18.54 -54.83 -33.55
CA ARG A 24 -19.61 -55.65 -32.94
C ARG A 24 -19.08 -57.03 -32.52
N PRO A 25 -19.73 -57.71 -31.55
CA PRO A 25 -20.46 -58.92 -31.96
C PRO A 25 -21.76 -59.27 -31.21
N HIS A 26 -22.60 -59.96 -31.97
CA HIS A 26 -23.53 -61.08 -31.69
C HIS A 26 -24.52 -61.13 -30.51
N ASN A 27 -25.78 -61.33 -30.93
CA ASN A 27 -26.94 -61.89 -30.24
C ASN A 27 -26.68 -63.30 -29.69
N THR A 28 -26.99 -63.51 -28.41
CA THR A 28 -27.34 -64.82 -27.82
C THR A 28 -28.58 -64.67 -26.94
N ARG A 29 -29.63 -65.44 -27.26
CA ARG A 29 -30.83 -65.67 -26.44
C ARG A 29 -30.51 -66.68 -25.34
N ILE A 30 -31.14 -66.55 -24.16
CA ILE A 30 -31.50 -67.62 -23.19
C ILE A 30 -32.47 -67.01 -22.14
N PRO A 31 -33.38 -67.79 -21.51
CA PRO A 31 -34.80 -67.47 -21.42
C PRO A 31 -35.29 -66.89 -20.08
N ALA A 32 -36.55 -66.43 -20.12
CA ALA A 32 -37.32 -65.88 -19.01
C ALA A 32 -37.49 -66.85 -17.84
N ALA A 33 -37.13 -66.38 -16.64
CA ALA A 33 -37.56 -66.94 -15.37
C ALA A 33 -38.32 -65.85 -14.60
N THR A 34 -39.64 -66.02 -14.52
CA THR A 34 -40.56 -65.25 -13.68
C THR A 34 -40.27 -65.54 -12.22
N ARG A 35 -39.74 -64.56 -11.48
CA ARG A 35 -39.80 -64.52 -10.02
C ARG A 35 -40.41 -63.20 -9.61
N GLY A 36 -41.62 -63.26 -9.06
CA GLY A 36 -42.30 -62.13 -8.44
C GLY A 36 -41.47 -61.63 -7.26
N LEU A 37 -41.13 -60.35 -7.29
CA LEU A 37 -40.56 -59.61 -6.17
C LEU A 37 -41.59 -58.58 -5.73
N GLN A 38 -42.06 -58.76 -4.49
CA GLN A 38 -42.93 -57.85 -3.77
C GLN A 38 -42.32 -56.43 -3.77
N SER A 39 -43.11 -55.44 -4.17
CA SER A 39 -42.72 -54.03 -4.12
C SER A 39 -42.89 -53.50 -2.70
N ALA A 40 -41.80 -53.36 -1.96
CA ALA A 40 -41.77 -52.46 -0.80
C ALA A 40 -41.75 -51.00 -1.30
N PRO A 41 -42.47 -50.07 -0.66
CA PRO A 41 -42.46 -48.67 -1.06
C PRO A 41 -41.09 -48.08 -0.69
N THR A 42 -40.21 -47.95 -1.68
CA THR A 42 -38.98 -47.16 -1.51
C THR A 42 -39.36 -45.71 -1.72
N ASP A 43 -39.30 -44.95 -0.63
CA ASP A 43 -39.38 -43.50 -0.63
C ASP A 43 -38.13 -42.97 -1.39
N ARG A 44 -38.17 -43.05 -2.73
CA ARG A 44 -37.04 -42.73 -3.59
C ARG A 44 -36.93 -41.21 -3.68
N VAL A 45 -36.17 -40.64 -2.75
CA VAL A 45 -35.70 -39.26 -2.85
C VAL A 45 -35.03 -39.08 -4.22
N PRO A 46 -35.48 -38.13 -5.07
CA PRO A 46 -34.87 -37.91 -6.37
C PRO A 46 -33.37 -37.65 -6.25
N LEU A 47 -32.54 -38.27 -7.10
CA LEU A 47 -31.07 -38.16 -7.08
C LEU A 47 -30.59 -36.69 -7.03
N ARG A 48 -31.29 -35.78 -7.70
CA ARG A 48 -31.02 -34.33 -7.68
C ARG A 48 -31.18 -33.72 -6.27
N LYS A 49 -32.13 -34.20 -5.47
CA LYS A 49 -32.36 -33.75 -4.10
C LYS A 49 -31.30 -34.33 -3.14
N GLN A 50 -30.85 -35.56 -3.37
CA GLN A 50 -29.72 -36.17 -2.65
C GLN A 50 -28.41 -35.40 -2.91
N LEU A 51 -28.04 -35.17 -4.17
CA LEU A 51 -26.84 -34.41 -4.54
C LEU A 51 -26.86 -32.98 -3.97
N LYS A 52 -28.03 -32.33 -3.93
CA LYS A 52 -28.18 -31.00 -3.33
C LYS A 52 -28.02 -31.03 -1.80
N GLN A 53 -28.50 -32.10 -1.14
CA GLN A 53 -28.33 -32.30 0.30
C GLN A 53 -26.88 -32.62 0.65
N GLU A 54 -26.21 -33.47 -0.13
CA GLU A 54 -24.77 -33.78 0.00
C GLU A 54 -23.91 -32.54 -0.20
N ALA A 55 -24.17 -31.74 -1.23
CA ALA A 55 -23.46 -30.47 -1.45
C ALA A 55 -23.69 -29.47 -0.31
N LYS A 56 -24.91 -29.44 0.27
CA LYS A 56 -25.22 -28.60 1.43
C LYS A 56 -24.53 -29.12 2.70
N ALA A 57 -24.47 -30.43 2.90
CA ALA A 57 -23.77 -31.08 4.01
C ALA A 57 -22.25 -30.88 3.93
N LEU A 58 -21.65 -31.02 2.74
CA LEU A 58 -20.24 -30.70 2.48
C LEU A 58 -19.93 -29.23 2.75
N LYS A 59 -20.80 -28.30 2.35
CA LYS A 59 -20.64 -26.88 2.68
C LYS A 59 -20.77 -26.62 4.18
N ALA A 60 -21.72 -27.27 4.86
CA ALA A 60 -21.91 -27.14 6.30
C ALA A 60 -20.72 -27.73 7.09
N GLN A 61 -20.21 -28.89 6.70
CA GLN A 61 -19.01 -29.49 7.28
C GLN A 61 -17.77 -28.63 7.05
N LYS A 62 -17.57 -28.08 5.84
CA LYS A 62 -16.49 -27.12 5.57
C LYS A 62 -16.61 -25.87 6.44
N LYS A 63 -17.83 -25.35 6.63
CA LYS A 63 -18.08 -24.19 7.48
C LYS A 63 -17.78 -24.50 8.95
N LEU A 64 -18.29 -25.60 9.49
CA LEU A 64 -18.06 -26.04 10.87
C LEU A 64 -16.58 -26.31 11.13
N ARG A 65 -15.89 -26.96 10.18
CA ARG A 65 -14.44 -27.18 10.25
C ARG A 65 -13.69 -25.86 10.26
N LYS A 66 -14.08 -24.89 9.43
CA LYS A 66 -13.49 -23.56 9.42
C LYS A 66 -13.72 -22.82 10.75
N GLU A 67 -14.93 -22.89 11.32
CA GLU A 67 -15.26 -22.29 12.62
C GLU A 67 -14.46 -22.91 13.76
N ASN A 68 -14.31 -24.24 13.77
CA ASN A 68 -13.47 -24.93 14.76
C ASN A 68 -11.97 -24.59 14.58
N GLU A 69 -11.48 -24.53 13.34
CA GLU A 69 -10.11 -24.07 13.05
C GLU A 69 -9.90 -22.62 13.47
N GLU A 70 -10.87 -21.73 13.26
CA GLU A 70 -10.83 -20.34 13.71
C GLU A 70 -10.80 -20.24 15.24
N THR A 71 -11.58 -21.08 15.93
CA THR A 71 -11.65 -21.12 17.39
C THR A 71 -10.36 -21.64 18.01
N SER A 72 -9.80 -22.75 17.49
CA SER A 72 -8.48 -23.25 17.92
C SER A 72 -7.39 -22.21 17.68
N ARG A 73 -7.44 -21.46 16.56
CA ARG A 73 -6.49 -20.37 16.28
C ARG A 73 -6.54 -19.22 17.28
N GLN A 74 -7.65 -19.00 17.97
CA GLN A 74 -7.75 -17.95 19.00
C GLN A 74 -7.09 -18.37 20.32
N GLU A 75 -6.92 -19.68 20.57
CA GLU A 75 -6.18 -20.22 21.71
C GLU A 75 -4.68 -19.94 21.62
N TRP A 76 -4.18 -19.58 20.44
CA TRP A 76 -2.78 -19.29 20.19
C TRP A 76 -2.52 -17.79 20.10
N GLU A 77 -1.48 -17.36 20.80
CA GLU A 77 -0.90 -16.03 20.68
C GLU A 77 0.24 -16.07 19.67
N LEU A 78 0.16 -15.19 18.68
CA LEU A 78 1.22 -14.94 17.71
C LEU A 78 2.12 -13.83 18.25
N THR A 79 3.42 -13.98 18.05
CA THR A 79 4.40 -12.91 18.25
C THR A 79 5.32 -12.83 17.04
N VAL A 80 5.44 -11.63 16.49
CA VAL A 80 6.24 -11.32 15.30
C VAL A 80 7.25 -10.23 15.61
N GLY A 81 8.50 -10.46 15.22
CA GLY A 81 9.52 -9.43 15.05
C GLY A 81 9.82 -9.23 13.56
N VAL A 82 10.13 -7.99 13.18
CA VAL A 82 10.39 -7.60 11.79
C VAL A 82 11.84 -7.13 11.68
N GLU A 83 12.50 -7.55 10.60
CA GLU A 83 13.85 -7.15 10.23
C GLU A 83 13.79 -6.55 8.82
N ILE A 84 14.16 -5.29 8.67
CA ILE A 84 14.13 -4.59 7.39
C ILE A 84 15.56 -4.27 6.96
N HIS A 85 15.94 -4.71 5.78
CA HIS A 85 17.16 -4.28 5.10
C HIS A 85 16.79 -3.25 4.04
N ALA A 86 17.30 -2.03 4.15
CA ALA A 86 17.00 -0.95 3.23
C ALA A 86 18.27 -0.35 2.62
N GLN A 87 18.31 -0.25 1.29
CA GLN A 87 19.41 0.34 0.52
C GLN A 87 19.40 1.86 0.66
N LEU A 88 20.50 2.41 1.14
CA LEU A 88 20.63 3.85 1.36
C LEU A 88 20.88 4.57 0.04
N ASP A 89 20.23 5.72 -0.10
CA ASP A 89 20.40 6.58 -1.27
C ASP A 89 21.74 7.32 -1.23
N THR A 90 22.74 6.73 -1.88
CA THR A 90 24.12 7.17 -1.85
C THR A 90 24.78 6.92 -3.19
N HIS A 91 25.66 7.82 -3.63
CA HIS A 91 26.37 7.66 -4.90
C HIS A 91 27.50 6.62 -4.83
N ALA A 92 28.14 6.45 -3.67
CA ALA A 92 29.27 5.55 -3.47
C ALA A 92 28.91 4.41 -2.51
N LYS A 93 29.59 3.28 -2.65
CA LYS A 93 29.44 2.10 -1.79
C LYS A 93 29.90 2.34 -0.34
N LEU A 94 29.58 1.43 0.56
CA LEU A 94 29.79 1.65 2.01
C LEU A 94 31.27 1.68 2.38
N PHE A 95 32.07 0.79 1.77
CA PHE A 95 33.48 0.61 2.06
C PHE A 95 34.38 0.72 0.82
N SER A 96 33.88 1.34 -0.25
CA SER A 96 34.67 1.62 -1.45
C SER A 96 34.11 2.83 -2.19
N ARG A 97 34.95 3.47 -3.01
CA ARG A 97 34.57 4.62 -3.83
C ARG A 97 33.85 4.25 -5.12
N ALA A 98 33.64 2.96 -5.38
CA ALA A 98 32.90 2.53 -6.56
C ALA A 98 31.45 3.03 -6.46
N PRO A 99 30.85 3.43 -7.59
CA PRO A 99 29.50 3.95 -7.59
C PRO A 99 28.48 2.86 -7.25
N THR A 100 27.37 3.26 -6.66
CA THR A 100 26.19 2.41 -6.53
C THR A 100 25.45 2.35 -7.87
N SER A 101 24.96 1.18 -8.23
CA SER A 101 24.14 1.02 -9.45
C SER A 101 23.30 -0.24 -9.36
N THR A 102 22.10 -0.17 -9.95
CA THR A 102 21.13 -1.26 -10.01
C THR A 102 20.87 -1.76 -11.43
N THR A 103 21.23 -0.98 -12.46
CA THR A 103 20.86 -1.22 -13.86
C THR A 103 22.02 -1.26 -14.84
N ASP A 104 23.23 -0.88 -14.41
CA ASP A 104 24.40 -0.85 -15.29
C ASP A 104 24.89 -2.25 -15.68
N THR A 105 25.84 -2.27 -16.62
CA THR A 105 26.49 -3.49 -17.09
C THR A 105 27.03 -4.30 -15.91
N PRO A 106 26.78 -5.62 -15.81
CA PRO A 106 27.26 -6.43 -14.70
C PRO A 106 28.77 -6.28 -14.46
N ASN A 107 29.17 -6.23 -13.19
CA ASN A 107 30.57 -6.11 -12.76
C ASN A 107 31.33 -4.86 -13.27
N SER A 108 30.62 -3.79 -13.67
CA SER A 108 31.24 -2.53 -14.12
C SER A 108 31.45 -1.49 -13.00
N ASN A 109 30.76 -1.65 -11.88
CA ASN A 109 30.77 -0.74 -10.75
C ASN A 109 31.38 -1.43 -9.52
N VAL A 110 32.67 -1.75 -9.59
CA VAL A 110 33.40 -2.49 -8.55
C VAL A 110 34.79 -1.92 -8.30
N ALA A 111 35.20 -1.89 -7.04
CA ALA A 111 36.58 -1.64 -6.61
C ALA A 111 37.32 -2.95 -6.30
N LEU A 112 38.64 -2.88 -6.06
CA LEU A 112 39.43 -4.05 -5.64
C LEU A 112 38.90 -4.69 -4.35
N PHE A 113 38.48 -3.86 -3.40
CA PHE A 113 37.89 -4.32 -2.14
C PHE A 113 36.57 -5.06 -2.33
N ASP A 114 35.71 -4.56 -3.21
CA ASP A 114 34.41 -5.17 -3.54
C ASP A 114 34.56 -6.61 -4.05
N LEU A 115 35.67 -6.90 -4.74
CA LEU A 115 36.01 -8.22 -5.28
C LEU A 115 36.89 -9.05 -4.34
N ALA A 116 37.13 -8.58 -3.11
CA ALA A 116 38.03 -9.19 -2.12
C ALA A 116 39.45 -9.46 -2.68
N PHE A 117 39.99 -8.53 -3.49
CA PHE A 117 41.31 -8.70 -4.06
C PHE A 117 42.38 -8.73 -2.94
N PRO A 118 43.34 -9.66 -2.95
CA PRO A 118 44.34 -9.76 -1.89
C PRO A 118 45.09 -8.45 -1.66
N GLY A 119 45.12 -7.98 -0.40
CA GLY A 119 45.78 -6.73 0.00
C GLY A 119 44.89 -5.47 -0.10
N SER A 120 43.66 -5.58 -0.61
CA SER A 120 42.67 -4.51 -0.51
C SER A 120 42.15 -4.34 0.92
N GLN A 121 41.66 -3.14 1.25
CA GLN A 121 41.21 -2.74 2.58
C GLN A 121 39.88 -1.96 2.45
N PRO A 122 38.96 -2.05 3.44
CA PRO A 122 37.72 -1.29 3.43
C PRO A 122 37.99 0.21 3.63
N GLU A 123 37.37 1.05 2.80
CA GLU A 123 37.40 2.51 2.95
C GLU A 123 35.99 3.03 3.22
N PHE A 124 35.67 3.26 4.50
CA PHE A 124 34.35 3.76 4.91
C PHE A 124 34.02 5.12 4.26
N GLN A 125 32.88 5.18 3.56
CA GLN A 125 32.43 6.40 2.90
C GLN A 125 31.51 7.20 3.83
N ALA A 126 32.00 8.29 4.41
CA ALA A 126 31.25 9.10 5.37
C ALA A 126 29.89 9.62 4.86
N ALA A 127 29.73 9.79 3.54
CA ALA A 127 28.47 10.20 2.92
C ALA A 127 27.33 9.21 3.16
N THR A 128 27.64 7.92 3.37
CA THR A 128 26.62 6.88 3.63
C THR A 128 26.05 6.96 5.04
N LEU A 129 26.74 7.61 5.97
CA LEU A 129 26.26 7.82 7.33
C LEU A 129 25.08 8.80 7.39
N LEU A 130 25.04 9.79 6.50
CA LEU A 130 24.02 10.84 6.53
C LEU A 130 22.59 10.30 6.35
N PRO A 131 22.27 9.53 5.29
CA PRO A 131 20.94 8.92 5.17
C PRO A 131 20.66 7.90 6.28
N ALA A 132 21.67 7.19 6.79
CA ALA A 132 21.51 6.26 7.91
C ALA A 132 21.11 6.98 9.22
N LEU A 133 21.75 8.12 9.52
CA LEU A 133 21.40 8.95 10.68
C LEU A 133 20.00 9.56 10.54
N ARG A 134 19.63 10.05 9.34
CA ARG A 134 18.27 10.54 9.08
C ARG A 134 17.22 9.47 9.32
N ALA A 135 17.47 8.24 8.85
CA ALA A 135 16.62 7.10 9.13
C ALA A 135 16.48 6.84 10.64
N ALA A 136 17.58 6.75 11.37
CA ALA A 136 17.55 6.48 12.80
C ALA A 136 16.83 7.58 13.61
N ILE A 137 17.05 8.86 13.28
CA ILE A 137 16.34 9.99 13.90
C ILE A 137 14.84 9.92 13.60
N ALA A 138 14.47 9.68 12.33
CA ALA A 138 13.07 9.55 11.91
C ALA A 138 12.35 8.36 12.57
N LEU A 139 13.12 7.32 12.93
CA LEU A 139 12.68 6.13 13.68
C LEU A 139 12.77 6.32 15.21
N ASN A 140 12.94 7.56 15.68
CA ASN A 140 13.03 7.93 17.09
C ASN A 140 14.14 7.20 17.86
N CYS A 141 15.20 6.74 17.18
CA CYS A 141 16.29 6.00 17.80
C CYS A 141 17.28 6.92 18.51
N GLN A 142 17.87 6.44 19.59
CA GLN A 142 19.02 7.06 20.23
C GLN A 142 20.30 6.77 19.44
N ILE A 143 20.87 7.81 18.84
CA ILE A 143 22.17 7.75 18.16
C ILE A 143 23.29 7.52 19.19
N GLN A 144 24.14 6.54 18.92
CA GLN A 144 25.29 6.23 19.76
C GLN A 144 26.48 7.14 19.39
N PRO A 145 27.19 7.74 20.35
CA PRO A 145 28.31 8.63 20.06
C PRO A 145 29.51 7.90 19.45
N VAL A 146 29.62 6.59 19.70
CA VAL A 146 30.63 5.71 19.14
C VAL A 146 29.94 4.47 18.58
N SER A 147 30.37 4.05 17.39
CA SER A 147 29.91 2.83 16.74
C SER A 147 31.09 2.09 16.12
N ARG A 148 31.01 0.76 16.06
CA ARG A 148 32.06 -0.11 15.49
C ARG A 148 31.48 -1.09 14.50
N PHE A 149 32.31 -1.48 13.55
CA PHE A 149 31.99 -2.50 12.57
C PHE A 149 32.53 -3.87 13.00
N ASP A 150 31.82 -4.91 12.60
CA ASP A 150 32.08 -6.30 12.91
C ASP A 150 31.99 -7.15 11.64
N ARG A 151 32.76 -8.23 11.60
CA ARG A 151 32.72 -9.25 10.54
C ARG A 151 31.76 -10.36 10.91
N LYS A 152 30.72 -10.53 10.11
CA LYS A 152 29.80 -11.66 10.12
C LYS A 152 30.29 -12.70 9.12
N HIS A 153 30.95 -13.76 9.59
CA HIS A 153 31.61 -14.75 8.74
C HIS A 153 30.65 -15.79 8.19
N TYR A 154 30.56 -15.90 6.87
CA TYR A 154 29.89 -17.00 6.18
C TYR A 154 30.43 -17.12 4.75
N PHE A 155 30.51 -18.35 4.26
CA PHE A 155 30.91 -18.62 2.89
C PHE A 155 29.69 -18.72 2.01
N TYR A 156 29.57 -17.80 1.07
CA TYR A 156 28.62 -17.86 -0.02
C TYR A 156 29.21 -17.18 -1.25
N GLN A 157 28.82 -17.65 -2.44
CA GLN A 157 29.37 -17.19 -3.72
C GLN A 157 29.12 -15.70 -4.00
N ASP A 158 28.10 -15.09 -3.38
CA ASP A 158 27.79 -13.67 -3.51
C ASP A 158 28.52 -12.76 -2.51
N GLN A 159 29.28 -13.35 -1.58
CA GLN A 159 30.07 -12.64 -0.58
C GLN A 159 31.55 -12.99 -0.74
N PRO A 160 32.30 -12.26 -1.58
CA PRO A 160 33.64 -12.68 -2.02
C PRO A 160 34.67 -12.70 -0.89
N ALA A 161 34.48 -11.87 0.15
CA ALA A 161 35.37 -11.81 1.31
C ALA A 161 35.21 -12.99 2.29
N GLY A 162 34.13 -13.79 2.17
CA GLY A 162 33.78 -14.83 3.15
C GLY A 162 33.30 -14.29 4.50
N TYR A 163 33.06 -12.97 4.59
CA TYR A 163 32.41 -12.28 5.69
C TYR A 163 31.72 -11.02 5.18
N GLN A 164 30.62 -10.63 5.83
CA GLN A 164 29.91 -9.37 5.62
C GLN A 164 30.33 -8.40 6.74
N ILE A 165 30.66 -7.15 6.40
CA ILE A 165 30.88 -6.11 7.40
C ILE A 165 29.51 -5.53 7.81
N THR A 166 29.24 -5.55 9.11
CA THR A 166 27.98 -5.10 9.74
C THR A 166 28.28 -4.45 11.11
N GLN A 167 27.29 -4.18 11.96
CA GLN A 167 27.49 -3.67 13.32
C GLN A 167 26.66 -4.48 14.32
N TYR A 168 27.28 -5.46 14.95
CA TYR A 168 26.61 -6.37 15.87
C TYR A 168 26.72 -5.89 17.32
N TYR A 169 27.92 -5.54 17.78
CA TYR A 169 28.15 -5.19 19.19
C TYR A 169 27.85 -3.73 19.50
N GLU A 170 28.25 -2.79 18.64
CA GLU A 170 28.11 -1.35 18.82
C GLU A 170 27.43 -0.70 17.59
N PRO A 171 26.14 -1.01 17.33
CA PRO A 171 25.37 -0.40 16.24
C PRO A 171 25.22 1.12 16.46
N PHE A 172 25.09 1.86 15.37
CA PHE A 172 25.09 3.33 15.43
C PHE A 172 23.83 3.93 16.05
N ALA A 173 22.72 3.18 16.13
CA ALA A 173 21.49 3.64 16.77
C ALA A 173 20.74 2.51 17.49
N ARG A 174 20.08 2.83 18.61
CA ARG A 174 19.34 1.88 19.46
C ARG A 174 18.06 2.50 20.03
N ASN A 175 17.19 1.65 20.59
CA ASN A 175 16.05 2.06 21.43
C ASN A 175 15.12 3.07 20.74
N GLY A 176 14.75 2.80 19.50
CA GLY A 176 13.75 3.59 18.77
C GLY A 176 12.35 3.05 18.94
N TYR A 177 11.40 3.63 18.21
CA TYR A 177 10.04 3.12 18.11
C TYR A 177 9.34 3.66 16.88
N VAL A 178 8.32 2.93 16.44
CA VAL A 178 7.34 3.38 15.45
C VAL A 178 5.93 3.23 16.04
N ASP A 179 5.10 4.23 15.83
CA ASP A 179 3.67 4.17 16.14
C ASP A 179 2.90 3.79 14.87
N LEU A 180 2.04 2.78 15.00
CA LEU A 180 1.09 2.36 13.98
C LEU A 180 -0.29 2.78 14.44
N PHE A 181 -1.04 3.42 13.56
CA PHE A 181 -2.41 3.87 13.82
C PHE A 181 -3.41 3.03 13.02
N GLU A 182 -4.70 3.12 13.37
CA GLU A 182 -5.79 2.45 12.64
C GLU A 182 -5.67 2.64 11.11
N TYR A 183 -5.37 3.87 10.67
CA TYR A 183 -5.25 4.20 9.26
C TYR A 183 -4.04 3.58 8.56
N ASP A 184 -3.03 3.10 9.29
CA ASP A 184 -1.90 2.37 8.70
C ASP A 184 -2.31 0.94 8.28
N GLY A 185 -3.51 0.50 8.66
CA GLY A 185 -4.07 -0.81 8.31
C GLY A 185 -3.71 -1.91 9.31
N ILE A 186 -3.55 -1.54 10.59
CA ILE A 186 -3.43 -2.51 11.69
C ILE A 186 -4.72 -3.33 11.83
N ALA A 187 -4.63 -4.50 12.47
CA ALA A 187 -5.80 -5.33 12.69
C ALA A 187 -6.79 -4.64 13.64
N PRO A 188 -8.12 -4.69 13.39
CA PRO A 188 -9.12 -4.06 14.26
C PRO A 188 -9.03 -4.50 15.74
N GLU A 189 -8.62 -5.74 15.98
CA GLU A 189 -8.41 -6.28 17.33
C GLU A 189 -7.21 -5.69 18.09
N ASP A 190 -6.28 -5.02 17.40
CA ASP A 190 -5.11 -4.38 18.01
C ASP A 190 -5.41 -2.94 18.49
N GLY A 191 -6.63 -2.44 18.25
CA GLY A 191 -7.10 -1.12 18.68
C GLY A 191 -6.67 0.02 17.76
N ASP A 192 -6.75 1.26 18.25
CA ASP A 192 -6.53 2.46 17.43
C ASP A 192 -5.05 2.81 17.22
N ARG A 193 -4.17 2.24 18.06
CA ARG A 193 -2.74 2.48 18.04
C ARG A 193 -1.94 1.31 18.61
N VAL A 194 -0.90 0.91 17.89
CA VAL A 194 0.12 -0.04 18.34
C VAL A 194 1.48 0.62 18.27
N ARG A 195 2.22 0.61 19.39
CA ARG A 195 3.64 0.99 19.38
C ARG A 195 4.50 -0.24 19.20
N VAL A 196 5.46 -0.17 18.28
CA VAL A 196 6.48 -1.21 18.07
C VAL A 196 7.85 -0.59 18.33
N ASP A 197 8.55 -1.10 19.33
CA ASP A 197 9.89 -0.67 19.68
C ASP A 197 10.91 -1.19 18.66
N ILE A 198 11.94 -0.39 18.40
CA ILE A 198 13.06 -0.72 17.54
C ILE A 198 14.27 -0.96 18.44
N LYS A 199 14.79 -2.18 18.39
CA LYS A 199 15.97 -2.56 19.17
C LYS A 199 17.18 -1.76 18.71
N GLN A 200 17.48 -1.82 17.42
CA GLN A 200 18.63 -1.15 16.83
C GLN A 200 18.46 -0.91 15.33
N VAL A 201 19.25 0.05 14.85
CA VAL A 201 19.53 0.26 13.43
C VAL A 201 21.04 0.15 13.24
N GLN A 202 21.46 -0.63 12.27
CA GLN A 202 22.87 -0.90 11.99
C GLN A 202 23.20 -0.70 10.52
N LEU A 203 24.44 -0.30 10.23
CA LEU A 203 24.98 -0.24 8.87
C LEU A 203 25.56 -1.60 8.47
N GLU A 204 25.30 -2.03 7.25
CA GLU A 204 25.91 -3.24 6.71
C GLU A 204 26.14 -3.21 5.19
N GLN A 205 26.96 -4.14 4.70
CA GLN A 205 27.20 -4.35 3.27
C GLN A 205 26.10 -5.19 2.63
N ASP A 206 25.60 -4.80 1.46
CA ASP A 206 24.83 -5.73 0.63
C ASP A 206 25.72 -6.77 -0.05
N THR A 207 25.13 -7.90 -0.44
CA THR A 207 25.81 -8.97 -1.19
C THR A 207 25.69 -8.78 -2.70
N ALA A 208 26.51 -9.50 -3.47
CA ALA A 208 26.37 -9.55 -4.92
C ALA A 208 25.00 -10.12 -5.34
N LYS A 209 24.58 -9.85 -6.57
CA LYS A 209 23.39 -10.48 -7.15
C LYS A 209 23.79 -11.82 -7.77
N SER A 210 23.06 -12.86 -7.41
CA SER A 210 23.21 -14.19 -8.01
C SER A 210 22.04 -14.50 -8.94
N GLN A 211 22.33 -15.05 -10.12
CA GLN A 211 21.33 -15.52 -11.06
C GLN A 211 21.65 -16.97 -11.47
N GLU A 212 20.66 -17.84 -11.30
CA GLU A 212 20.75 -19.19 -11.84
C GLU A 212 20.58 -19.16 -13.36
N TYR A 213 21.61 -19.60 -14.06
CA TYR A 213 21.60 -19.91 -15.49
C TYR A 213 21.46 -21.46 -15.61
N PRO A 214 21.19 -22.09 -16.78
CA PRO A 214 20.83 -23.51 -16.91
C PRO A 214 21.56 -24.47 -15.97
N PRO A 215 20.87 -25.54 -15.53
CA PRO A 215 21.02 -26.12 -14.19
C PRO A 215 22.46 -26.53 -13.94
N SER A 216 23.19 -25.72 -13.15
CA SER A 216 24.57 -25.89 -12.64
C SER A 216 25.41 -24.61 -12.72
N THR A 217 24.97 -23.57 -13.44
CA THR A 217 25.74 -22.32 -13.55
C THR A 217 25.11 -21.20 -12.75
N GLN A 218 25.91 -20.57 -11.89
CA GLN A 218 25.56 -19.36 -11.15
C GLN A 218 26.32 -18.18 -11.76
N LEU A 219 25.59 -17.18 -12.23
CA LEU A 219 26.15 -15.92 -12.69
C LEU A 219 26.14 -14.94 -11.52
N LEU A 220 27.28 -14.29 -11.28
CA LEU A 220 27.45 -13.32 -10.21
C LEU A 220 27.65 -11.92 -10.79
N ASP A 221 26.88 -10.98 -10.26
CA ASP A 221 27.03 -9.57 -10.52
C ASP A 221 27.38 -8.83 -9.22
N PHE A 222 28.63 -8.40 -9.13
CA PHE A 222 29.23 -7.71 -7.99
C PHE A 222 28.93 -6.20 -7.99
N ASN A 223 28.17 -5.65 -8.93
CA ASN A 223 27.76 -4.23 -8.87
C ASN A 223 27.09 -3.88 -7.53
N ARG A 224 26.29 -4.80 -6.98
CA ARG A 224 25.57 -4.62 -5.71
C ARG A 224 26.41 -4.89 -4.46
N VAL A 225 27.54 -5.59 -4.56
CA VAL A 225 28.33 -5.90 -3.36
C VAL A 225 28.78 -4.61 -2.67
N SER A 226 28.70 -4.57 -1.35
CA SER A 226 29.02 -3.40 -0.53
C SER A 226 28.13 -2.16 -0.79
N HIS A 227 26.98 -2.30 -1.47
CA HIS A 227 25.96 -1.26 -1.48
C HIS A 227 25.57 -0.95 -0.01
N PRO A 228 25.45 0.33 0.40
CA PRO A 228 25.16 0.64 1.79
C PRO A 228 23.74 0.22 2.16
N LEU A 229 23.61 -0.56 3.23
CA LEU A 229 22.33 -0.92 3.82
C LEU A 229 22.24 -0.38 5.23
N ILE A 230 21.01 -0.08 5.65
CA ILE A 230 20.64 -0.16 7.05
C ILE A 230 19.79 -1.40 7.30
N GLU A 231 20.04 -2.06 8.42
CA GLU A 231 19.16 -3.09 8.97
C GLU A 231 18.43 -2.51 10.19
N VAL A 232 17.09 -2.48 10.13
CA VAL A 232 16.20 -2.04 11.21
C VAL A 232 15.59 -3.27 11.86
N ILE A 233 15.88 -3.47 13.15
CA ILE A 233 15.44 -4.65 13.90
C ILE A 233 14.39 -4.23 14.93
N THR A 234 13.15 -4.70 14.77
CA THR A 234 12.08 -4.43 15.73
C THR A 234 12.11 -5.41 16.90
N MET A 235 11.52 -4.99 18.02
CA MET A 235 11.17 -5.88 19.12
C MET A 235 10.00 -6.80 18.70
N PRO A 236 9.93 -8.03 19.24
CA PRO A 236 8.84 -8.97 18.96
C PRO A 236 7.55 -8.58 19.71
N GLN A 237 6.91 -7.49 19.29
CA GLN A 237 5.71 -6.91 19.93
C GLN A 237 4.47 -6.92 19.03
N ILE A 238 4.56 -7.51 17.84
CA ILE A 238 3.46 -7.55 16.88
C ILE A 238 2.69 -8.86 17.03
N HIS A 239 1.37 -8.77 17.15
CA HIS A 239 0.52 -9.93 17.48
C HIS A 239 -0.44 -10.37 16.38
N THR A 240 -0.51 -9.62 15.27
CA THR A 240 -1.35 -9.96 14.12
C THR A 240 -0.59 -9.85 12.80
N PRO A 241 -0.91 -10.68 11.79
CA PRO A 241 -0.27 -10.60 10.47
C PRO A 241 -0.50 -9.27 9.75
N ALA A 242 -1.69 -8.70 9.87
CA ALA A 242 -2.03 -7.41 9.26
C ALA A 242 -1.19 -6.27 9.85
N THR A 243 -1.04 -6.23 11.18
CA THR A 243 -0.19 -5.25 11.85
C THR A 243 1.30 -5.41 11.50
N ALA A 244 1.77 -6.64 11.24
CA ALA A 244 3.13 -6.85 10.73
C ALA A 244 3.34 -6.24 9.33
N ALA A 245 2.38 -6.42 8.43
CA ALA A 245 2.42 -5.81 7.10
C ALA A 245 2.29 -4.27 7.17
N ALA A 246 1.45 -3.74 8.08
CA ALA A 246 1.35 -2.31 8.36
C ALA A 246 2.68 -1.75 8.90
N CYS A 247 3.35 -2.46 9.80
CA CYS A 247 4.67 -2.10 10.32
C CYS A 247 5.72 -1.94 9.21
N VAL A 248 5.84 -2.94 8.32
CA VAL A 248 6.79 -2.87 7.19
C VAL A 248 6.47 -1.69 6.27
N ARG A 249 5.19 -1.45 5.98
CA ARG A 249 4.75 -0.32 5.14
C ARG A 249 5.07 1.02 5.79
N LYS A 250 4.81 1.17 7.09
CA LYS A 250 5.09 2.38 7.85
C LYS A 250 6.58 2.69 7.89
N LEU A 251 7.41 1.68 8.17
CA LEU A 251 8.86 1.82 8.16
C LEU A 251 9.36 2.24 6.78
N GLN A 252 8.87 1.64 5.68
CA GLN A 252 9.21 2.09 4.32
C GLN A 252 8.84 3.56 4.10
N ALA A 253 7.61 3.96 4.46
CA ALA A 253 7.15 5.33 4.27
C ALA A 253 7.99 6.35 5.05
N ILE A 254 8.38 6.04 6.29
CA ILE A 254 9.27 6.89 7.11
C ILE A 254 10.65 7.02 6.45
N LEU A 255 11.25 5.91 6.01
CA LEU A 255 12.57 5.90 5.37
C LEU A 255 12.60 6.68 4.04
N GLN A 256 11.52 6.60 3.27
CA GLN A 256 11.36 7.38 2.03
C GLN A 256 11.17 8.88 2.36
N ALA A 257 10.29 9.20 3.31
CA ALA A 257 10.00 10.58 3.68
C ALA A 257 11.23 11.33 4.22
N CYS A 258 12.12 10.66 4.96
CA CYS A 258 13.35 11.28 5.45
C CYS A 258 14.50 11.28 4.44
N GLY A 259 14.28 10.78 3.21
CA GLY A 259 15.28 10.72 2.15
C GLY A 259 16.44 9.80 2.49
N ALA A 260 16.19 8.74 3.27
CA ALA A 260 17.22 7.73 3.56
C ALA A 260 17.35 6.72 2.43
N VAL A 261 16.25 6.42 1.73
CA VAL A 261 16.17 5.40 0.67
C VAL A 261 15.36 5.93 -0.51
N THR A 262 15.72 5.51 -1.73
CA THR A 262 15.04 5.92 -2.97
C THR A 262 14.11 4.88 -3.56
N THR A 263 14.31 3.61 -3.23
CA THR A 263 13.57 2.48 -3.82
C THR A 263 12.88 1.65 -2.74
N GLY A 264 11.58 1.37 -2.91
CA GLY A 264 10.81 0.53 -2.00
C GLY A 264 10.99 -0.97 -2.25
N MET A 265 10.14 -1.78 -1.62
CA MET A 265 10.15 -3.25 -1.78
C MET A 265 9.97 -3.70 -3.24
N GLU A 266 9.14 -2.98 -3.99
CA GLU A 266 8.78 -3.30 -5.37
C GLU A 266 9.95 -3.25 -6.35
N LEU A 267 10.92 -2.36 -6.10
CA LEU A 267 12.16 -2.26 -6.88
C LEU A 267 13.35 -2.98 -6.22
N GLY A 268 13.11 -3.67 -5.10
CA GLY A 268 14.13 -4.43 -4.37
C GLY A 268 15.06 -3.59 -3.50
N GLY A 269 14.75 -2.31 -3.30
CA GLY A 269 15.49 -1.42 -2.41
C GLY A 269 15.23 -1.65 -0.93
N LEU A 270 14.12 -2.32 -0.61
CA LEU A 270 13.76 -2.73 0.73
C LEU A 270 13.44 -4.22 0.75
N ARG A 271 13.97 -4.94 1.74
CA ARG A 271 13.70 -6.36 1.99
C ARG A 271 13.22 -6.53 3.41
N ALA A 272 12.19 -7.35 3.60
CA ALA A 272 11.68 -7.68 4.92
C ALA A 272 11.88 -9.18 5.20
N ASP A 273 12.44 -9.47 6.36
CA ASP A 273 12.46 -10.79 6.97
C ASP A 273 11.58 -10.73 8.22
N VAL A 274 10.84 -11.81 8.51
CA VAL A 274 9.95 -11.84 9.68
C VAL A 274 10.24 -13.05 10.56
N ASN A 275 10.26 -12.80 11.86
CA ASN A 275 10.53 -13.77 12.89
C ASN A 275 9.21 -14.12 13.59
N VAL A 276 8.72 -15.33 13.39
CA VAL A 276 7.41 -15.79 13.87
C VAL A 276 7.59 -16.81 14.99
N SER A 277 6.87 -16.59 16.09
CA SER A 277 6.70 -17.58 17.15
C SER A 277 5.24 -17.60 17.61
N ILE A 278 4.77 -18.75 18.09
CA ILE A 278 3.46 -18.88 18.71
C ILE A 278 3.55 -19.52 20.09
N ARG A 279 2.58 -19.22 20.94
CA ARG A 279 2.38 -19.90 22.23
C ARG A 279 0.89 -20.06 22.53
N ARG A 280 0.52 -21.02 23.37
CA ARG A 280 -0.86 -21.11 23.86
C ARG A 280 -1.15 -20.01 24.86
N ARG A 281 -2.34 -19.41 24.77
CA ARG A 281 -2.87 -18.48 25.75
C ARG A 281 -3.24 -19.25 27.02
N GLY A 282 -2.92 -18.70 28.19
CA GLY A 282 -3.25 -19.30 29.48
C GLY A 282 -2.33 -20.43 29.95
N GLU A 283 -1.52 -21.02 29.08
CA GLU A 283 -0.33 -21.76 29.51
C GLU A 283 0.74 -20.75 29.96
N GLY A 284 1.61 -21.15 30.91
CA GLY A 284 2.64 -20.28 31.47
C GLY A 284 3.57 -19.65 30.41
N PRO A 285 4.46 -18.71 30.79
CA PRO A 285 5.35 -18.06 29.84
C PRO A 285 6.13 -19.12 29.03
N GLY A 286 6.17 -18.95 27.71
CA GLY A 286 7.02 -19.75 26.84
C GLY A 286 8.49 -19.74 27.27
N GLN A 287 9.23 -20.75 26.85
CA GLN A 287 10.59 -20.99 27.34
C GLN A 287 11.63 -20.04 26.73
N CYS A 288 11.27 -19.34 25.66
CA CYS A 288 12.18 -18.44 24.96
C CYS A 288 12.06 -17.01 25.47
N GLN A 289 13.16 -16.28 25.38
CA GLN A 289 13.22 -14.85 25.64
C GLN A 289 14.03 -14.15 24.55
N TYR A 290 13.70 -12.90 24.28
CA TYR A 290 14.44 -12.04 23.36
C TYR A 290 14.48 -10.63 23.92
N ASP A 291 15.69 -10.14 24.24
CA ASP A 291 15.96 -8.75 24.60
C ASP A 291 15.04 -8.18 25.69
N GLY A 292 14.79 -8.97 26.75
CA GLY A 292 13.92 -8.59 27.87
C GLY A 292 12.45 -9.01 27.72
N ILE A 293 12.01 -9.43 26.53
CA ILE A 293 10.68 -10.03 26.33
C ILE A 293 10.76 -11.53 26.62
N SER A 294 10.16 -11.95 27.73
CA SER A 294 10.06 -13.36 28.14
C SER A 294 8.75 -13.99 27.70
N GLY A 295 8.70 -15.32 27.67
CA GLY A 295 7.45 -16.03 27.46
C GLY A 295 7.17 -16.39 26.01
N LEU A 296 8.18 -16.30 25.13
CA LEU A 296 8.05 -16.52 23.69
C LEU A 296 8.05 -18.01 23.34
N GLY A 297 7.42 -18.35 22.22
CA GLY A 297 7.56 -19.66 21.58
C GLY A 297 8.90 -19.80 20.83
N GLN A 298 9.14 -20.98 20.28
CA GLN A 298 10.32 -21.19 19.43
C GLN A 298 10.20 -20.38 18.13
N ARG A 299 11.26 -19.64 17.81
CA ARG A 299 11.32 -18.74 16.64
C ARG A 299 11.58 -19.49 15.34
N THR A 300 10.78 -19.18 14.32
CA THR A 300 11.05 -19.46 12.90
C THR A 300 11.24 -18.16 12.15
N GLU A 301 12.31 -18.07 11.35
CA GLU A 301 12.59 -16.91 10.51
C GLU A 301 12.10 -17.19 9.09
N ILE A 302 11.40 -16.24 8.47
CA ILE A 302 10.94 -16.32 7.08
C ILE A 302 11.64 -15.24 6.28
N LYS A 303 12.35 -15.65 5.22
CA LYS A 303 13.09 -14.75 4.32
C LYS A 303 12.43 -14.61 2.95
N ASN A 304 12.91 -13.63 2.19
CA ASN A 304 12.53 -13.34 0.80
C ASN A 304 11.09 -12.84 0.62
N LEU A 305 10.63 -11.95 1.52
CA LEU A 305 9.31 -11.34 1.41
C LEU A 305 9.42 -10.06 0.57
N SER A 306 8.87 -10.10 -0.64
CA SER A 306 8.99 -9.03 -1.65
C SER A 306 7.79 -8.09 -1.72
N SER A 307 6.75 -8.29 -0.88
CA SER A 307 5.60 -7.38 -0.81
C SER A 307 4.95 -7.42 0.56
N PHE A 308 4.20 -6.38 0.91
CA PHE A 308 3.43 -6.34 2.17
C PHE A 308 2.42 -7.48 2.28
N LYS A 309 1.79 -7.86 1.16
CA LYS A 309 0.88 -9.02 1.13
C LYS A 309 1.62 -10.34 1.37
N ALA A 310 2.81 -10.49 0.79
CA ALA A 310 3.66 -11.66 1.03
C ALA A 310 4.06 -11.78 2.50
N VAL A 311 4.35 -10.65 3.17
CA VAL A 311 4.61 -10.62 4.62
C VAL A 311 3.42 -11.18 5.39
N GLU A 312 2.22 -10.64 5.16
CA GLU A 312 0.99 -11.08 5.83
C GLU A 312 0.71 -12.57 5.58
N ASP A 313 0.72 -13.00 4.32
CA ASP A 313 0.40 -14.38 3.93
C ASP A 313 1.41 -15.39 4.48
N ALA A 314 2.70 -15.03 4.49
CA ALA A 314 3.75 -15.88 5.03
C ALA A 314 3.60 -16.08 6.55
N ILE A 315 3.26 -15.01 7.28
CA ILE A 315 3.01 -15.10 8.72
C ILE A 315 1.77 -15.95 9.00
N VAL A 316 0.69 -15.80 8.22
CA VAL A 316 -0.52 -16.63 8.35
C VAL A 316 -0.18 -18.11 8.11
N ALA A 317 0.55 -18.40 7.04
CA ALA A 317 0.94 -19.77 6.70
C ALA A 317 1.83 -20.39 7.79
N GLU A 318 2.82 -19.64 8.28
CA GLU A 318 3.73 -20.13 9.33
C GLU A 318 3.03 -20.29 10.67
N LYS A 319 2.16 -19.36 11.07
CA LYS A 319 1.32 -19.50 12.26
C LYS A 319 0.52 -20.80 12.22
N ASN A 320 -0.19 -21.05 11.11
CA ASN A 320 -1.01 -22.24 10.95
C ASN A 320 -0.18 -23.52 10.96
N ARG A 321 1.02 -23.50 10.36
CA ARG A 321 1.95 -24.63 10.39
C ARG A 321 2.41 -24.93 11.81
N GLN A 322 2.82 -23.91 12.57
CA GLN A 322 3.28 -24.09 13.95
C GLN A 322 2.16 -24.64 14.84
N ILE A 323 0.93 -24.13 14.69
CA ILE A 323 -0.26 -24.63 15.40
C ILE A 323 -0.44 -26.12 15.12
N ALA A 324 -0.47 -26.51 13.83
CA ALA A 324 -0.69 -27.90 13.43
C ALA A 324 0.38 -28.85 13.99
N VAL A 325 1.64 -28.43 14.02
CA VAL A 325 2.73 -29.24 14.61
C VAL A 325 2.53 -29.42 16.11
N LEU A 326 2.25 -28.33 16.85
CA LEU A 326 2.09 -28.39 18.30
C LEU A 326 0.82 -29.16 18.71
N GLU A 327 -0.30 -28.98 18.00
CA GLU A 327 -1.54 -29.74 18.23
C GLU A 327 -1.38 -31.24 17.96
N SER A 328 -0.47 -31.62 17.04
CA SER A 328 -0.10 -33.02 16.80
C SER A 328 0.87 -33.61 17.85
N GLY A 329 1.26 -32.83 18.86
CA GLY A 329 2.25 -33.23 19.88
C GLY A 329 3.71 -33.15 19.40
N GLY A 330 3.96 -32.48 18.27
CA GLY A 330 5.31 -32.22 17.77
C GLY A 330 5.97 -31.02 18.46
N VAL A 331 7.20 -30.71 18.04
CA VAL A 331 7.99 -29.58 18.56
C VAL A 331 8.38 -28.69 17.38
N ILE A 332 8.37 -27.37 17.57
CA ILE A 332 8.88 -26.42 16.59
C ILE A 332 10.40 -26.41 16.70
N GLU A 333 11.10 -26.68 15.60
CA GLU A 333 12.54 -26.46 15.49
C GLU A 333 12.79 -25.01 15.08
N GLY A 334 13.83 -24.38 15.65
CA GLY A 334 14.24 -23.07 15.17
C GLY A 334 14.90 -23.19 13.79
N GLU A 335 14.29 -22.67 12.74
CA GLU A 335 14.79 -22.80 11.37
C GLU A 335 14.53 -21.55 10.52
N THR A 336 15.21 -21.48 9.38
CA THR A 336 15.00 -20.42 8.37
C THR A 336 14.22 -21.00 7.20
N ARG A 337 13.09 -20.36 6.89
CA ARG A 337 12.14 -20.75 5.87
C ARG A 337 12.04 -19.68 4.79
N GLY A 338 11.56 -20.07 3.62
CA GLY A 338 11.36 -19.21 2.48
C GLY A 338 9.88 -19.13 2.11
N TRP A 339 9.54 -18.00 1.50
CA TRP A 339 8.24 -17.77 0.90
C TRP A 339 8.34 -17.65 -0.62
N THR A 340 7.29 -18.09 -1.32
CA THR A 340 7.17 -17.92 -2.77
C THR A 340 5.79 -17.34 -3.06
N ILE A 341 5.72 -16.37 -3.97
CA ILE A 341 4.45 -15.70 -4.31
C ILE A 341 3.45 -16.74 -4.83
N GLY A 342 2.23 -16.72 -4.28
CA GLY A 342 1.18 -17.68 -4.60
C GLY A 342 1.28 -19.02 -3.86
N SER A 343 2.31 -19.22 -3.03
CA SER A 343 2.38 -20.36 -2.13
C SER A 343 1.32 -20.26 -1.03
N THR A 344 0.88 -21.42 -0.53
CA THR A 344 0.04 -21.53 0.68
C THR A 344 0.83 -22.00 1.90
N GLU A 345 2.12 -22.27 1.72
CA GLU A 345 3.01 -22.84 2.73
C GLU A 345 4.38 -22.16 2.71
N THR A 346 5.00 -22.04 3.87
CA THR A 346 6.43 -21.74 3.99
C THR A 346 7.24 -23.00 3.68
N ARG A 347 8.44 -22.87 3.11
CA ARG A 347 9.32 -24.02 2.81
C ARG A 347 10.62 -23.89 3.57
N LYS A 348 11.13 -25.02 4.09
CA LYS A 348 12.45 -25.06 4.74
C LYS A 348 13.52 -24.80 3.68
N LEU A 349 14.29 -23.71 3.83
CA LEU A 349 15.39 -23.40 2.90
C LEU A 349 16.67 -24.15 3.28
N ARG A 350 16.90 -24.34 4.58
CA ARG A 350 18.09 -25.00 5.11
C ARG A 350 17.74 -25.84 6.34
N GLY A 351 18.30 -27.04 6.43
CA GLY A 351 18.35 -27.79 7.69
C GLY A 351 19.42 -27.20 8.60
N LYS A 352 19.06 -26.89 9.86
CA LYS A 352 20.05 -26.52 10.88
C LYS A 352 20.74 -27.79 11.38
N GLU A 353 21.90 -28.11 10.84
CA GLU A 353 22.91 -28.85 11.61
C GLU A 353 23.57 -27.84 12.57
N GLY A 354 22.91 -27.55 13.69
CA GLY A 354 23.34 -26.54 14.66
C GLY A 354 22.96 -25.09 14.31
N ALA A 355 23.11 -24.17 15.27
CA ALA A 355 23.08 -22.74 14.99
C ALA A 355 24.31 -22.41 14.13
N VAL A 356 24.12 -21.80 12.96
CA VAL A 356 25.24 -21.33 12.13
C VAL A 356 25.98 -20.28 12.94
N ASP A 357 27.16 -20.63 13.43
CA ASP A 357 28.04 -19.71 14.15
C ASP A 357 28.70 -18.77 13.14
N TYR A 358 28.14 -17.57 13.02
CA TYR A 358 28.68 -16.51 12.17
C TYR A 358 30.01 -15.93 12.69
N ARG A 359 30.50 -16.36 13.87
CA ARG A 359 31.79 -15.94 14.45
C ARG A 359 31.99 -14.43 14.35
N TYR A 360 31.05 -13.66 14.90
CA TYR A 360 31.15 -12.20 14.93
C TYR A 360 32.46 -11.79 15.59
N MET A 361 33.16 -10.86 14.95
CA MET A 361 34.44 -10.34 15.43
C MET A 361 34.52 -8.87 15.08
N PRO A 362 34.97 -7.98 15.99
CA PRO A 362 35.26 -6.60 15.65
C PRO A 362 36.19 -6.50 14.45
N ASP A 363 35.83 -5.67 13.48
CA ASP A 363 36.65 -5.48 12.29
C ASP A 363 37.91 -4.67 12.66
N PRO A 364 39.12 -5.24 12.54
CA PRO A 364 40.35 -4.54 12.90
C PRO A 364 40.77 -3.48 11.88
N ASP A 365 40.25 -3.57 10.65
CA ASP A 365 40.67 -2.73 9.53
C ASP A 365 39.89 -1.40 9.47
N ILE A 366 38.77 -1.30 10.19
CA ILE A 366 37.92 -0.11 10.23
C ILE A 366 38.02 0.56 11.61
N PRO A 367 38.44 1.83 11.69
CA PRO A 367 38.46 2.55 12.97
C PRO A 367 37.03 2.80 13.48
N PRO A 368 36.86 2.99 14.80
CA PRO A 368 35.56 3.36 15.36
C PRO A 368 35.02 4.64 14.76
N LEU A 369 33.72 4.65 14.47
CA LEU A 369 33.00 5.83 14.04
C LEU A 369 32.64 6.67 15.26
N VAL A 370 33.13 7.92 15.31
CA VAL A 370 32.77 8.90 16.34
C VAL A 370 31.78 9.89 15.74
N ILE A 371 30.56 9.91 16.26
CA ILE A 371 29.46 10.72 15.73
C ILE A 371 29.33 11.99 16.57
N GLY A 372 29.60 13.15 15.94
CA GLY A 372 29.52 14.45 16.60
C GLY A 372 28.08 14.84 16.93
N ALA A 373 27.85 15.36 18.13
CA ALA A 373 26.53 15.85 18.55
C ALA A 373 26.03 17.01 17.68
N ASP A 374 26.93 17.84 17.17
CA ASP A 374 26.62 18.95 16.26
C ASP A 374 26.06 18.46 14.91
N LEU A 375 26.52 17.30 14.42
CA LEU A 375 25.96 16.68 13.23
C LEU A 375 24.53 16.18 13.49
N ILE A 376 24.29 15.57 14.65
CA ILE A 376 22.97 15.06 15.03
C ILE A 376 21.98 16.22 15.11
N SER A 377 22.31 17.30 15.82
CA SER A 377 21.42 18.48 15.94
C SER A 377 21.12 19.13 14.59
N ARG A 378 22.12 19.27 13.71
CA ARG A 378 21.88 19.78 12.35
C ARG A 378 20.96 18.88 11.54
N LEU A 379 21.08 17.56 11.70
CA LEU A 379 20.20 16.62 11.01
C LEU A 379 18.77 16.69 11.55
N GLU A 380 18.58 16.77 12.86
CA GLU A 380 17.26 16.97 13.50
C GLU A 380 16.57 18.26 13.02
N GLU A 381 17.32 19.36 12.89
CA GLU A 381 16.79 20.63 12.39
C GLU A 381 16.44 20.60 10.90
N SER A 382 17.20 19.84 10.10
CA SER A 382 17.01 19.76 8.64
C SER A 382 16.07 18.64 8.19
N LEU A 383 15.64 17.77 9.11
CA LEU A 383 14.80 16.63 8.78
C LEU A 383 13.40 17.13 8.39
N PRO A 384 12.80 16.62 7.30
CA PRO A 384 11.43 16.93 6.99
C PRO A 384 10.49 16.43 8.09
N ALA A 385 9.33 17.08 8.22
CA ALA A 385 8.29 16.64 9.14
C ALA A 385 7.91 15.18 8.86
N SER A 386 7.74 14.39 9.94
CA SER A 386 7.33 12.99 9.78
C SER A 386 5.95 12.90 9.11
N PRO A 387 5.65 11.81 8.36
CA PRO A 387 4.34 11.59 7.80
C PRO A 387 3.20 11.72 8.82
N ASP A 388 3.42 11.24 10.05
CA ASP A 388 2.41 11.33 11.12
C ASP A 388 2.21 12.76 11.62
N SER A 389 3.30 13.52 11.76
CA SER A 389 3.23 14.94 12.08
C SER A 389 2.44 15.71 11.02
N LEU A 390 2.64 15.38 9.74
CA LEU A 390 1.90 15.98 8.63
C LEU A 390 0.42 15.59 8.65
N VAL A 391 0.09 14.31 8.92
CA VAL A 391 -1.32 13.88 9.08
C VAL A 391 -1.99 14.66 10.21
N VAL A 392 -1.34 14.75 11.38
CA VAL A 392 -1.87 15.52 12.53
C VAL A 392 -2.04 17.00 12.18
N GLN A 393 -1.09 17.60 11.46
CA GLN A 393 -1.18 18.98 11.01
C GLN A 393 -2.38 19.19 10.07
N LEU A 394 -2.56 18.31 9.08
CA LEU A 394 -3.64 18.40 8.09
C LEU A 394 -5.03 18.11 8.69
N MET A 395 -5.12 17.29 9.72
CA MET A 395 -6.36 17.09 10.47
C MET A 395 -6.66 18.24 11.44
N GLY A 396 -5.62 18.99 11.81
CA GLY A 396 -5.71 20.07 12.79
C GLY A 396 -6.52 21.27 12.31
N PRO A 397 -6.69 22.29 13.19
CA PRO A 397 -7.53 23.47 12.94
C PRO A 397 -7.13 24.32 11.73
N GLN A 398 -5.92 24.12 11.20
CA GLN A 398 -5.44 24.88 10.05
C GLN A 398 -6.06 24.39 8.73
N TYR A 399 -6.36 23.08 8.61
CA TYR A 399 -6.79 22.46 7.35
C TYR A 399 -8.08 21.65 7.48
N HIS A 400 -8.38 21.08 8.65
CA HIS A 400 -9.61 20.31 8.92
C HIS A 400 -9.87 19.15 7.94
N LEU A 401 -8.82 18.53 7.41
CA LEU A 401 -8.96 17.38 6.53
C LEU A 401 -9.31 16.11 7.31
N SER A 402 -10.00 15.19 6.63
CA SER A 402 -10.13 13.82 7.13
C SER A 402 -8.79 13.09 7.00
N VAL A 403 -8.59 12.01 7.75
CA VAL A 403 -7.42 11.13 7.57
C VAL A 403 -7.37 10.56 6.15
N GLU A 404 -8.55 10.24 5.60
CA GLU A 404 -8.73 9.68 4.26
C GLU A 404 -8.28 10.65 3.16
N ASP A 405 -8.35 11.96 3.39
CA ASP A 405 -7.84 12.99 2.47
C ASP A 405 -6.39 13.36 2.78
N ALA A 406 -6.03 13.49 4.06
CA ALA A 406 -4.70 13.92 4.49
C ALA A 406 -3.60 12.96 4.02
N ARG A 407 -3.83 11.65 4.15
CA ARG A 407 -2.83 10.63 3.80
C ARG A 407 -2.49 10.59 2.31
N PRO A 408 -3.46 10.51 1.37
CA PRO A 408 -3.14 10.56 -0.05
C PRO A 408 -2.39 11.83 -0.47
N LEU A 409 -2.66 12.99 0.16
CA LEU A 409 -1.89 14.20 -0.15
C LEU A 409 -0.39 14.04 0.16
N ILE A 410 -0.06 13.37 1.27
CA ILE A 410 1.31 13.11 1.70
C ILE A 410 1.96 12.01 0.84
N GLU A 411 1.24 10.93 0.57
CA GLU A 411 1.79 9.71 -0.06
C GLU A 411 1.92 9.83 -1.58
N LEU A 412 1.02 10.57 -2.25
CA LEU A 412 1.01 10.65 -3.71
C LEU A 412 2.13 11.55 -4.23
N ASP A 413 2.69 11.14 -5.36
CA ASP A 413 3.64 11.94 -6.15
C ASP A 413 4.85 12.41 -5.32
N ASN A 414 5.30 11.58 -4.36
CA ASN A 414 6.37 11.85 -3.40
C ASN A 414 6.17 13.15 -2.59
N GLY A 415 4.93 13.46 -2.21
CA GLY A 415 4.58 14.65 -1.45
C GLY A 415 4.34 15.90 -2.28
N ALA A 416 4.60 15.88 -3.60
CA ALA A 416 4.33 17.03 -4.47
C ALA A 416 2.84 17.42 -4.50
N ARG A 417 1.95 16.45 -4.24
CA ARG A 417 0.50 16.69 -4.13
C ARG A 417 0.16 17.54 -2.90
N LEU A 418 0.85 17.33 -1.78
CA LEU A 418 0.70 18.11 -0.56
C LEU A 418 1.16 19.55 -0.75
N GLU A 419 2.33 19.74 -1.36
CA GLU A 419 2.88 21.08 -1.65
C GLU A 419 1.90 21.90 -2.51
N TYR A 420 1.44 21.31 -3.62
CA TYR A 420 0.44 21.94 -4.49
C TYR A 420 -0.88 22.26 -3.76
N TYR A 421 -1.35 21.35 -2.90
CA TYR A 421 -2.53 21.59 -2.07
C TYR A 421 -2.32 22.79 -1.13
N GLN A 422 -1.16 22.89 -0.48
CA GLN A 422 -0.82 24.00 0.40
C GLN A 422 -0.77 25.32 -0.37
N ASP A 423 -0.18 25.34 -1.57
CA ASP A 423 -0.17 26.51 -2.44
C ASP A 423 -1.59 26.99 -2.78
N VAL A 424 -2.48 26.07 -3.16
CA VAL A 424 -3.90 26.38 -3.45
C VAL A 424 -4.59 26.97 -2.21
N VAL A 425 -4.36 26.38 -1.04
CA VAL A 425 -4.93 26.84 0.22
C VAL A 425 -4.42 28.23 0.59
N ASP A 426 -3.13 28.51 0.42
CA ASP A 426 -2.56 29.81 0.77
C ASP A 426 -3.05 30.91 -0.17
N ILE A 427 -3.23 30.61 -1.46
CA ILE A 427 -3.90 31.53 -2.40
C ILE A 427 -5.35 31.77 -1.96
N LEU A 428 -6.12 30.74 -1.62
CA LEU A 428 -7.50 30.88 -1.14
C LEU A 428 -7.59 31.72 0.15
N ARG A 429 -6.64 31.56 1.08
CA ARG A 429 -6.55 32.39 2.29
C ARG A 429 -6.26 33.85 1.95
N SER A 430 -5.36 34.10 0.99
CA SER A 430 -5.02 35.46 0.56
C SER A 430 -6.20 36.19 -0.11
N LEU A 431 -7.08 35.46 -0.79
CA LEU A 431 -8.31 36.00 -1.40
C LEU A 431 -9.40 36.33 -0.37
N HIS A 432 -9.30 35.76 0.84
CA HIS A 432 -10.33 35.80 1.88
C HIS A 432 -9.78 36.09 3.29
N PRO A 433 -8.97 37.14 3.50
CA PRO A 433 -8.23 37.32 4.76
C PRO A 433 -9.12 37.51 6.00
N ASP A 434 -10.34 38.03 5.81
CA ASP A 434 -11.27 38.40 6.88
C ASP A 434 -12.41 37.38 7.08
N GLN A 435 -12.35 36.21 6.44
CA GLN A 435 -13.38 35.19 6.59
C GLN A 435 -13.31 34.49 7.94
N ASP A 436 -14.46 34.01 8.41
CA ASP A 436 -14.51 33.26 9.65
C ASP A 436 -13.80 31.90 9.53
N PRO A 437 -13.31 31.33 10.64
CA PRO A 437 -12.59 30.05 10.62
C PRO A 437 -13.37 28.89 9.98
N SER A 438 -14.71 28.88 10.06
CA SER A 438 -15.51 27.80 9.48
C SER A 438 -15.56 27.87 7.95
N THR A 439 -15.58 29.08 7.40
CA THR A 439 -15.49 29.31 5.95
C THR A 439 -14.11 28.92 5.42
N HIS A 440 -13.04 29.27 6.14
CA HIS A 440 -11.69 28.81 5.79
C HIS A 440 -11.58 27.29 5.84
N ALA A 441 -12.10 26.64 6.87
CA ALA A 441 -12.14 25.18 6.98
C ALA A 441 -12.94 24.50 5.86
N ALA A 442 -13.97 25.16 5.33
CA ALA A 442 -14.71 24.67 4.17
C ALA A 442 -13.88 24.79 2.88
N LEU A 443 -13.18 25.90 2.69
CA LEU A 443 -12.29 26.13 1.54
C LEU A 443 -11.11 25.14 1.52
N THR A 444 -10.48 24.89 2.66
CA THR A 444 -9.35 23.94 2.77
C THR A 444 -9.78 22.51 2.48
N ARG A 445 -10.95 22.07 2.96
CA ARG A 445 -11.52 20.77 2.63
C ARG A 445 -11.90 20.66 1.16
N MET A 446 -12.48 21.72 0.61
CA MET A 446 -12.83 21.78 -0.81
C MET A 446 -11.57 21.67 -1.67
N ALA A 447 -10.50 22.40 -1.34
CA ALA A 447 -9.22 22.28 -2.03
C ALA A 447 -8.68 20.84 -2.02
N GLY A 448 -8.72 20.16 -0.87
CA GLY A 448 -8.28 18.77 -0.76
C GLY A 448 -9.08 17.84 -1.68
N ASN A 449 -10.41 17.97 -1.67
CA ASN A 449 -11.30 17.20 -2.52
C ASN A 449 -11.02 17.43 -4.02
N TRP A 450 -10.81 18.68 -4.42
CA TRP A 450 -10.54 19.05 -5.81
C TRP A 450 -9.16 18.57 -6.27
N VAL A 451 -8.14 18.63 -5.42
CA VAL A 451 -6.79 18.13 -5.72
C VAL A 451 -6.78 16.60 -5.87
N LEU A 452 -7.40 15.89 -4.92
CA LEU A 452 -7.37 14.44 -4.87
C LEU A 452 -8.31 13.77 -5.87
N HIS A 453 -9.56 14.24 -5.95
CA HIS A 453 -10.59 13.54 -6.71
C HIS A 453 -10.83 14.14 -8.09
N GLU A 454 -10.98 15.47 -8.20
CA GLU A 454 -11.30 16.10 -9.49
C GLU A 454 -10.06 16.14 -10.40
N LEU A 455 -8.96 16.70 -9.91
CA LEU A 455 -7.68 16.73 -10.65
C LEU A 455 -7.05 15.33 -10.72
N GLY A 456 -7.02 14.58 -9.62
CA GLY A 456 -6.54 13.20 -9.63
C GLY A 456 -7.33 12.28 -10.58
N GLY A 457 -8.65 12.49 -10.70
CA GLY A 457 -9.50 11.78 -11.65
C GLY A 457 -9.14 12.09 -13.11
N LEU A 458 -8.82 13.35 -13.43
CA LEU A 458 -8.38 13.76 -14.77
C LEU A 458 -7.02 13.13 -15.13
N LEU A 459 -6.06 13.18 -14.20
CA LEU A 459 -4.74 12.56 -14.39
C LEU A 459 -4.84 11.06 -14.65
N THR A 460 -5.64 10.37 -13.82
CA THR A 460 -5.87 8.92 -13.97
C THR A 460 -6.53 8.59 -15.30
N LYS A 461 -7.54 9.36 -15.72
CA LYS A 461 -8.25 9.17 -16.99
C LYS A 461 -7.35 9.43 -18.20
N ALA A 462 -6.43 10.38 -18.10
CA ALA A 462 -5.49 10.74 -19.14
C ALA A 462 -4.21 9.87 -19.14
N ASP A 463 -4.04 9.00 -18.15
CA ASP A 463 -2.80 8.25 -17.89
C ASP A 463 -1.57 9.15 -17.89
N ARG A 464 -1.69 10.31 -17.23
CA ARG A 464 -0.67 11.36 -17.21
C ARG A 464 -0.01 11.45 -15.83
N ALA A 465 1.31 11.54 -15.81
CA ALA A 465 2.07 11.80 -14.59
C ALA A 465 1.74 13.17 -13.99
N TRP A 466 1.92 13.30 -12.68
CA TRP A 466 1.73 14.57 -11.97
C TRP A 466 2.65 15.67 -12.50
N ASP A 467 2.07 16.85 -12.72
CA ASP A 467 2.76 18.06 -13.16
C ASP A 467 1.88 19.26 -12.75
N ASP A 468 2.38 20.03 -11.78
CA ASP A 468 1.74 21.21 -11.20
C ASP A 468 1.54 22.35 -12.22
N LYS A 469 2.23 22.30 -13.36
CA LYS A 469 2.09 23.29 -14.45
C LYS A 469 0.91 22.99 -15.37
N VAL A 470 0.32 21.80 -15.29
CA VAL A 470 -0.86 21.44 -16.10
C VAL A 470 -2.06 22.25 -15.66
N VAL A 471 -2.33 22.24 -14.36
CA VAL A 471 -3.29 23.11 -13.72
C VAL A 471 -2.52 23.90 -12.67
N PRO A 472 -2.15 25.16 -12.94
CA PRO A 472 -1.47 25.99 -11.95
C PRO A 472 -2.32 26.17 -10.69
N ALA A 473 -1.69 26.22 -9.51
CA ALA A 473 -2.39 26.37 -8.23
C ALA A 473 -3.36 27.57 -8.21
N GLN A 474 -2.96 28.69 -8.83
CA GLN A 474 -3.80 29.88 -9.00
C GLN A 474 -5.10 29.59 -9.77
N ALA A 475 -5.04 28.81 -10.84
CA ALA A 475 -6.22 28.48 -11.63
C ALA A 475 -7.21 27.64 -10.82
N LEU A 476 -6.71 26.67 -10.04
CA LEU A 476 -7.57 25.87 -9.18
C LEU A 476 -8.15 26.69 -8.03
N ALA A 477 -7.35 27.57 -7.40
CA ALA A 477 -7.82 28.47 -6.35
C ALA A 477 -8.91 29.42 -6.85
N ASP A 478 -8.72 30.06 -8.01
CA ASP A 478 -9.73 30.93 -8.63
C ASP A 478 -11.03 30.17 -8.91
N LEU A 479 -10.93 28.92 -9.39
CA LEU A 479 -12.08 28.07 -9.66
C LEU A 479 -12.87 27.73 -8.39
N ILE A 480 -12.17 27.33 -7.33
CA ILE A 480 -12.75 27.02 -6.02
C ILE A 480 -13.40 28.28 -5.43
N ASP A 481 -12.77 29.44 -5.55
CA ASP A 481 -13.32 30.72 -5.10
C ASP A 481 -14.67 31.03 -5.80
N HIS A 482 -14.72 30.93 -7.13
CA HIS A 482 -15.97 31.16 -7.88
C HIS A 482 -17.07 30.16 -7.49
N LEU A 483 -16.70 28.92 -7.20
CA LEU A 483 -17.63 27.89 -6.74
C LEU A 483 -18.16 28.20 -5.33
N GLN A 484 -17.29 28.58 -4.39
CA GLN A 484 -17.67 28.94 -3.03
C GLN A 484 -18.59 30.16 -3.00
N GLN A 485 -18.30 31.17 -3.83
CA GLN A 485 -19.14 32.36 -4.00
C GLN A 485 -20.44 32.07 -4.78
N LYS A 486 -20.69 30.82 -5.16
CA LYS A 486 -21.85 30.38 -5.95
C LYS A 486 -21.99 31.12 -7.29
N ARG A 487 -20.89 31.63 -7.84
CA ARG A 487 -20.86 32.26 -9.17
C ARG A 487 -20.88 31.24 -10.30
N ILE A 488 -20.56 29.98 -10.01
CA ILE A 488 -20.61 28.85 -10.94
C ILE A 488 -21.18 27.62 -10.24
N THR A 489 -21.65 26.65 -11.04
CA THR A 489 -22.14 25.37 -10.52
C THR A 489 -21.02 24.32 -10.50
N GLY A 490 -21.16 23.26 -9.69
CA GLY A 490 -20.20 22.15 -9.67
C GLY A 490 -19.91 21.54 -11.06
N PRO A 491 -20.92 21.24 -11.90
CA PRO A 491 -20.69 20.77 -13.26
C PRO A 491 -19.89 21.76 -14.13
N THR A 492 -20.20 23.05 -14.03
CA THR A 492 -19.45 24.11 -14.73
C THR A 492 -18.00 24.14 -14.26
N ALA A 493 -17.77 24.04 -12.95
CA ALA A 493 -16.43 24.07 -12.39
C ALA A 493 -15.60 22.88 -12.91
N LYS A 494 -16.18 21.67 -12.96
CA LYS A 494 -15.52 20.49 -13.55
C LYS A 494 -15.19 20.66 -15.03
N GLN A 495 -16.09 21.28 -15.79
CA GLN A 495 -15.86 21.60 -17.21
C GLN A 495 -14.67 22.56 -17.37
N VAL A 496 -14.60 23.61 -16.55
CA VAL A 496 -13.50 24.58 -16.57
C VAL A 496 -12.19 23.93 -16.18
N LEU A 497 -12.17 23.12 -15.11
CA LEU A 497 -10.97 22.38 -14.72
C LEU A 497 -10.45 21.51 -15.86
N ALA A 498 -11.33 20.80 -16.56
CA ALA A 498 -10.96 19.98 -17.72
C ALA A 498 -10.37 20.83 -18.86
N ALA A 499 -10.96 22.00 -19.15
CA ALA A 499 -10.43 22.90 -20.18
C ALA A 499 -9.01 23.41 -19.84
N VAL A 500 -8.77 23.81 -18.59
CA VAL A 500 -7.43 24.21 -18.13
C VAL A 500 -6.45 23.04 -18.21
N PHE A 501 -6.87 21.85 -17.78
CA PHE A 501 -6.08 20.62 -17.85
C PHE A 501 -5.69 20.24 -19.29
N ASP A 502 -6.60 20.43 -20.24
CA ASP A 502 -6.39 20.16 -21.67
C ASP A 502 -5.55 21.26 -22.37
N GLY A 503 -5.17 22.31 -21.65
CA GLY A 503 -4.19 23.30 -22.09
C GLY A 503 -4.71 24.72 -22.28
N ASP A 504 -5.94 25.03 -21.86
CA ASP A 504 -6.40 26.42 -21.82
C ASP A 504 -5.59 27.21 -20.76
N ARG A 505 -4.94 28.29 -21.22
CA ARG A 505 -4.06 29.12 -20.38
C ARG A 505 -4.71 30.45 -20.00
N ARG A 506 -5.95 30.71 -20.40
CA ARG A 506 -6.68 31.91 -19.98
C ARG A 506 -6.89 31.86 -18.46
N PRO A 507 -6.76 32.99 -17.74
CA PRO A 507 -7.15 33.06 -16.34
C PRO A 507 -8.61 32.61 -16.16
N VAL A 508 -8.89 31.83 -15.12
CA VAL A 508 -10.24 31.29 -14.87
C VAL A 508 -11.33 32.37 -14.89
N PRO A 509 -11.14 33.57 -14.29
CA PRO A 509 -12.14 34.63 -14.37
C PRO A 509 -12.42 35.13 -15.80
N GLN A 510 -11.42 35.09 -16.69
CA GLN A 510 -11.57 35.47 -18.10
C GLN A 510 -12.32 34.38 -18.87
N LEU A 511 -11.90 33.13 -18.71
CA LEU A 511 -12.54 31.97 -19.34
C LEU A 511 -14.02 31.87 -18.97
N LEU A 512 -14.37 32.07 -17.70
CA LEU A 512 -15.77 32.06 -17.24
C LEU A 512 -16.64 33.14 -17.90
N LYS A 513 -16.06 34.31 -18.20
CA LYS A 513 -16.78 35.44 -18.83
C LYS A 513 -16.93 35.22 -20.33
N GLU A 514 -15.85 34.90 -21.02
CA GLU A 514 -15.83 34.72 -22.48
C GLU A 514 -16.71 33.56 -22.92
N ASP A 515 -16.69 32.46 -22.17
CA ASP A 515 -17.44 31.26 -22.51
C ASP A 515 -18.88 31.30 -21.92
N ASN A 516 -19.29 32.43 -21.34
CA ASN A 516 -20.60 32.66 -20.70
C ASN A 516 -20.98 31.59 -19.65
N LEU A 517 -20.01 31.16 -18.85
CA LEU A 517 -20.16 30.08 -17.86
C LEU A 517 -20.56 30.56 -16.46
N LEU A 518 -20.58 31.87 -16.22
CA LEU A 518 -21.07 32.43 -14.96
C LEU A 518 -22.57 32.14 -14.77
N LEU A 519 -22.93 31.71 -13.56
CA LEU A 519 -24.31 31.55 -13.12
C LEU A 519 -25.02 32.91 -13.28
N ARG A 520 -26.04 32.93 -14.14
CA ARG A 520 -26.95 34.07 -14.29
C ARG A 520 -28.30 33.64 -13.71
N PRO A 521 -28.61 33.99 -12.45
CA PRO A 521 -29.86 33.62 -11.81
C PRO A 521 -31.04 34.05 -12.70
N LEU A 522 -32.02 33.18 -12.85
CA LEU A 522 -33.29 33.57 -13.45
C LEU A 522 -34.02 34.55 -12.53
N LEU A 523 -34.75 35.48 -13.14
CA LEU A 523 -35.71 36.34 -12.46
C LEU A 523 -36.87 35.48 -11.94
N ARG A 524 -37.58 35.97 -10.91
CA ARG A 524 -38.68 35.21 -10.29
C ARG A 524 -39.77 34.86 -11.31
N GLU A 525 -40.02 35.76 -12.24
CA GLU A 525 -41.01 35.62 -13.32
C GLU A 525 -40.63 34.49 -14.28
N GLU A 526 -39.33 34.31 -14.56
CA GLU A 526 -38.82 33.22 -15.39
C GLU A 526 -38.94 31.87 -14.66
N TYR A 527 -38.69 31.84 -13.34
CA TYR A 527 -38.95 30.64 -12.52
C TYR A 527 -40.42 30.27 -12.50
N LEU A 528 -41.32 31.26 -12.38
CA LEU A 528 -42.77 31.03 -12.41
C LEU A 528 -43.21 30.43 -13.74
N ALA A 529 -42.75 30.99 -14.87
CA ALA A 529 -43.07 30.47 -16.20
C ALA A 529 -42.60 29.02 -16.39
N LEU A 530 -41.39 28.68 -15.94
CA LEU A 530 -40.87 27.31 -15.99
C LEU A 530 -41.65 26.35 -15.08
N ALA A 531 -42.01 26.80 -13.87
CA ALA A 531 -42.78 26.01 -12.92
C ALA A 531 -44.21 25.75 -13.43
N GLU A 532 -44.89 26.76 -13.97
CA GLU A 532 -46.22 26.64 -14.58
C GLU A 532 -46.19 25.68 -15.78
N ALA A 533 -45.18 25.78 -16.65
CA ALA A 533 -45.00 24.87 -17.77
C ALA A 533 -44.78 23.42 -17.30
N ALA A 534 -43.96 23.20 -16.28
CA ALA A 534 -43.71 21.87 -15.72
C ALA A 534 -44.97 21.27 -15.07
N ILE A 535 -45.73 22.09 -14.34
CA ILE A 535 -47.02 21.73 -13.71
C ILE A 535 -48.06 21.35 -14.78
N ALA A 536 -48.17 22.15 -15.85
CA ALA A 536 -49.12 21.93 -16.94
C ALA A 536 -48.85 20.62 -17.69
N GLN A 537 -47.59 20.20 -17.79
CA GLN A 537 -47.23 18.92 -18.43
C GLN A 537 -47.68 17.70 -17.62
N ASN A 538 -47.76 17.78 -16.28
CA ASN A 538 -48.06 16.64 -15.41
C ASN A 538 -49.04 16.98 -14.26
N PRO A 539 -50.29 17.38 -14.57
CA PRO A 539 -51.26 17.82 -13.57
C PRO A 539 -51.65 16.70 -12.58
N GLN A 540 -51.63 15.44 -13.02
CA GLN A 540 -51.91 14.28 -12.16
C GLN A 540 -50.90 14.13 -11.02
N MET A 541 -49.63 14.49 -11.27
CA MET A 541 -48.58 14.42 -10.26
C MET A 541 -48.71 15.55 -9.23
N VAL A 542 -49.19 16.72 -9.66
CA VAL A 542 -49.54 17.84 -8.77
C VAL A 542 -50.68 17.47 -7.83
N ASP A 543 -51.73 16.81 -8.34
CA ASP A 543 -52.83 16.31 -7.50
C ASP A 543 -52.38 15.29 -6.47
N GLN A 544 -51.41 14.44 -6.81
CA GLN A 544 -50.82 13.48 -5.87
C GLN A 544 -49.99 14.18 -4.78
N ILE A 545 -49.30 15.27 -5.10
CA ILE A 545 -48.59 16.08 -4.11
C ILE A 545 -49.60 16.77 -3.18
N ARG A 546 -50.62 17.46 -3.74
CA ARG A 546 -51.63 18.20 -2.98
C ARG A 546 -52.52 17.34 -2.10
N ARG A 547 -53.07 16.24 -2.64
CA ARG A 547 -54.11 15.45 -1.97
C ARG A 547 -53.59 14.23 -1.24
N LYS A 548 -52.41 13.70 -1.63
CA LYS A 548 -51.82 12.48 -1.05
C LYS A 548 -50.50 12.72 -0.30
N ASN A 549 -50.11 13.98 -0.12
CA ASN A 549 -48.91 14.42 0.61
C ASN A 549 -47.60 13.75 0.14
N GLN A 550 -47.48 13.44 -1.16
CA GLN A 550 -46.31 12.76 -1.72
C GLN A 550 -45.19 13.74 -2.07
N LEU A 551 -44.64 14.44 -1.06
CA LEU A 551 -43.65 15.52 -1.22
C LEU A 551 -42.39 15.10 -1.99
N GLY A 552 -42.00 13.82 -1.97
CA GLY A 552 -40.86 13.31 -2.76
C GLY A 552 -41.00 13.50 -4.27
N LYS A 553 -42.21 13.74 -4.78
CA LYS A 553 -42.47 14.03 -6.20
C LYS A 553 -42.11 15.46 -6.61
N MET A 554 -41.83 16.35 -5.66
CA MET A 554 -41.32 17.70 -5.93
C MET A 554 -39.98 17.67 -6.68
N GLY A 555 -39.09 16.73 -6.33
CA GLY A 555 -37.78 16.60 -6.98
C GLY A 555 -37.88 16.28 -8.48
N TRP A 556 -38.97 15.63 -8.91
CA TRP A 556 -39.22 15.39 -10.33
C TRP A 556 -39.50 16.70 -11.09
N PHE A 557 -40.32 17.60 -10.53
CA PHE A 557 -40.61 18.91 -11.12
C PHE A 557 -39.38 19.83 -11.12
N VAL A 558 -38.58 19.82 -10.04
CA VAL A 558 -37.28 20.51 -10.00
C VAL A 558 -36.39 20.00 -11.14
N GLY A 559 -36.31 18.69 -11.33
CA GLY A 559 -35.56 18.08 -12.43
C GLY A 559 -36.07 18.48 -13.82
N GLN A 560 -37.38 18.66 -14.01
CA GLN A 560 -37.92 19.17 -15.27
C GLN A 560 -37.59 20.63 -15.50
N MET A 561 -37.73 21.49 -14.49
CA MET A 561 -37.35 22.91 -14.58
C MET A 561 -35.86 23.04 -14.93
N MET A 562 -34.99 22.24 -14.30
CA MET A 562 -33.55 22.22 -14.62
C MET A 562 -33.24 21.72 -16.03
N ARG A 563 -34.05 20.81 -16.58
CA ARG A 563 -33.87 20.28 -17.95
C ARG A 563 -34.38 21.24 -19.02
N THR A 564 -35.46 21.95 -18.73
CA THR A 564 -36.17 22.81 -19.69
C THR A 564 -35.63 24.23 -19.68
N GLY A 565 -35.17 24.70 -18.51
CA GLY A 565 -34.48 25.98 -18.38
C GLY A 565 -33.11 25.97 -19.03
N GLU A 566 -32.59 27.17 -19.29
CA GLU A 566 -31.26 27.36 -19.87
C GLU A 566 -30.19 26.73 -18.96
N LYS A 567 -29.27 25.97 -19.56
CA LYS A 567 -28.26 25.18 -18.82
C LYS A 567 -27.46 26.08 -17.90
N GLY A 568 -27.43 25.72 -16.61
CA GLY A 568 -26.65 26.44 -15.61
C GLY A 568 -27.27 27.75 -15.13
N ARG A 569 -28.55 28.04 -15.40
CA ARG A 569 -29.27 29.23 -14.87
C ARG A 569 -30.34 28.94 -13.81
N VAL A 570 -30.81 27.68 -13.74
CA VAL A 570 -31.84 27.24 -12.80
C VAL A 570 -31.20 26.72 -11.50
N GLU A 571 -31.45 27.39 -10.38
CA GLU A 571 -31.02 26.98 -9.05
C GLU A 571 -32.05 26.03 -8.43
N ALA A 572 -31.64 24.80 -8.12
CA ALA A 572 -32.54 23.77 -7.59
C ALA A 572 -33.28 24.18 -6.30
N PRO A 573 -32.64 24.81 -5.29
CA PRO A 573 -33.34 25.24 -4.08
C PRO A 573 -34.43 26.28 -4.37
N LYS A 574 -34.13 27.25 -5.25
CA LYS A 574 -35.07 28.34 -5.61
C LYS A 574 -36.20 27.83 -6.49
N ALA A 575 -35.93 26.89 -7.40
CA ALA A 575 -36.94 26.20 -8.17
C ALA A 575 -37.90 25.40 -7.25
N GLU A 576 -37.35 24.70 -6.24
CA GLU A 576 -38.16 23.97 -5.27
C GLU A 576 -39.04 24.91 -4.44
N GLU A 577 -38.51 26.06 -4.00
CA GLU A 577 -39.27 27.10 -3.28
C GLU A 577 -40.47 27.61 -4.08
N ILE A 578 -40.25 28.00 -5.34
CA ILE A 578 -41.32 28.49 -6.23
C ILE A 578 -42.35 27.39 -6.54
N LEU A 579 -41.90 26.15 -6.77
CA LEU A 579 -42.82 25.02 -6.96
C LEU A 579 -43.64 24.74 -5.71
N ARG A 580 -43.05 24.85 -4.51
CA ARG A 580 -43.79 24.70 -3.24
C ARG A 580 -44.83 25.81 -3.10
N GLU A 581 -44.49 27.06 -3.40
CA GLU A 581 -45.42 28.19 -3.40
C GLU A 581 -46.62 27.93 -4.33
N LEU A 582 -46.38 27.46 -5.57
CA LEU A 582 -47.42 27.22 -6.57
C LEU A 582 -48.26 25.95 -6.30
N ILE A 583 -47.63 24.87 -5.84
CA ILE A 583 -48.30 23.58 -5.65
C ILE A 583 -48.98 23.50 -4.30
N LEU A 584 -48.39 24.00 -3.22
CA LEU A 584 -48.96 23.87 -1.87
C LEU A 584 -49.67 25.15 -1.38
N GLY A 585 -49.50 26.28 -2.10
CA GLY A 585 -49.96 27.59 -1.67
C GLY A 585 -48.99 28.22 -0.66
N ARG A 586 -48.98 29.56 -0.54
CA ARG A 586 -48.22 30.25 0.50
C ARG A 586 -48.66 29.75 1.89
N GLN A 587 -47.73 29.19 2.66
CA GLN A 587 -47.82 29.16 4.11
C GLN A 587 -47.22 30.44 4.68
#